data_AF-A0A396HWV1-F1
#
_entry.id   AF-A0A396HWV1-F1
#
_cell.length_a   1.000
_cell.length_b   1.000
_cell.length_c   1.000
_cell.angle_alpha   90.00
_cell.angle_beta   90.00
_cell.angle_gamma   90.00
#
_symmetry.space_group_name_H-M   'P 1'
#
loop_
_entity.id
_entity.type
_entity.pdbx_description
1 polymer ?
#
loop_
_entity_poly.entity_id
_entity_poly.type
_entity_poly.pdbx_seq_one_letter_code
_entity_poly.pdbx_strand_id
1 'polypeptide(L)'
;MLLVLSFVKLIFFSPYQNRLIDEIVESESSANQVGENKSLSEKLIKRKNFSLKNCKDRLKEMSKKSYKCLLALKNSGVKEIFEAEKWVQEHRHEFHKEVYGPVLVEVNVPDQSHAKYLEGQLAWYTWKSFITQDPRDRDFLVNNLQHYDVPVLNYTGRDSQQREPSEISPEMRAIGIHFRLDQIFDAPDAVKEVLISQSKLDHSFIGSEETDQKAVEVPNLGISSLWTPENHYYWSKSRYGNHVSAIVEQLQRPKLLVNSMSL
;
A
#
# COMPACT_ATOMS: atom_id res chain seq x y z
N MET A 1 -2.37 -94.49 -13.70
CA MET A 1 -3.38 -93.54 -13.18
C MET A 1 -2.79 -92.35 -12.40
N LEU A 2 -1.50 -92.01 -12.57
CA LEU A 2 -0.86 -90.85 -11.88
C LEU A 2 -0.39 -89.75 -12.85
N LEU A 3 -0.20 -90.04 -14.14
CA LEU A 3 0.23 -89.05 -15.14
C LEU A 3 -0.90 -88.16 -15.67
N VAL A 4 -2.16 -88.64 -15.67
CA VAL A 4 -3.31 -87.90 -16.20
C VAL A 4 -3.83 -86.84 -15.21
N LEU A 5 -3.66 -87.07 -13.90
CA LEU A 5 -4.03 -86.10 -12.86
C LEU A 5 -3.06 -84.90 -12.76
N SER A 6 -1.82 -85.05 -13.26
CA SER A 6 -0.85 -83.95 -13.30
C SER A 6 -1.11 -82.99 -14.47
N PHE A 7 -1.56 -83.50 -15.62
CA PHE A 7 -1.76 -82.71 -16.85
C PHE A 7 -3.07 -81.91 -16.85
N VAL A 8 -4.14 -82.44 -16.26
CA VAL A 8 -5.44 -81.73 -16.16
C VAL A 8 -5.38 -80.56 -15.17
N LYS A 9 -4.50 -80.63 -14.16
CA LYS A 9 -4.19 -79.50 -13.28
C LYS A 9 -3.47 -78.35 -14.00
N LEU A 10 -2.71 -78.61 -15.08
CA LEU A 10 -2.01 -77.56 -15.83
C LEU A 10 -2.89 -76.82 -16.84
N ILE A 11 -3.90 -77.49 -17.43
CA ILE A 11 -4.67 -76.92 -18.55
C ILE A 11 -5.88 -76.09 -18.09
N PHE A 12 -6.56 -76.49 -17.00
CA PHE A 12 -7.72 -75.74 -16.46
C PHE A 12 -7.32 -74.59 -15.53
N PHE A 13 -6.09 -74.56 -15.04
CA PHE A 13 -5.59 -73.45 -14.21
C PHE A 13 -5.26 -72.20 -15.04
N SER A 14 -4.87 -72.36 -16.31
CA SER A 14 -4.29 -71.29 -17.13
C SER A 14 -5.25 -70.13 -17.47
N PRO A 15 -6.49 -70.35 -17.97
CA PRO A 15 -7.38 -69.25 -18.35
C PRO A 15 -7.90 -68.48 -17.13
N TYR A 16 -8.15 -69.18 -16.04
CA TYR A 16 -8.59 -68.60 -14.77
C TYR A 16 -7.48 -67.80 -14.09
N GLN A 17 -6.23 -68.30 -14.15
CA GLN A 17 -5.05 -67.55 -13.71
C GLN A 17 -4.84 -66.28 -14.53
N ASN A 18 -4.99 -66.34 -15.85
CA ASN A 18 -4.81 -65.16 -16.71
C ASN A 18 -5.83 -64.05 -16.40
N ARG A 19 -7.10 -64.40 -16.20
CA ARG A 19 -8.14 -63.43 -15.81
C ARG A 19 -7.87 -62.78 -14.46
N LEU A 20 -7.41 -63.56 -13.47
CA LEU A 20 -7.02 -63.01 -12.17
C LEU A 20 -5.80 -62.08 -12.28
N ILE A 21 -4.85 -62.38 -13.17
CA ILE A 21 -3.71 -61.50 -13.45
C ILE A 21 -4.18 -60.17 -14.04
N ASP A 22 -5.09 -60.19 -15.02
CA ASP A 22 -5.63 -58.97 -15.62
C ASP A 22 -6.39 -58.11 -14.59
N GLU A 23 -7.22 -58.71 -13.74
CA GLU A 23 -7.94 -58.02 -12.65
C GLU A 23 -6.96 -57.42 -11.60
N ILE A 24 -5.84 -58.09 -11.31
CA ILE A 24 -4.77 -57.57 -10.43
C ILE A 24 -4.10 -56.35 -11.08
N VAL A 25 -3.74 -56.44 -12.36
CA VAL A 25 -3.07 -55.35 -13.11
C VAL A 25 -3.96 -54.11 -13.20
N GLU A 26 -5.25 -54.28 -13.47
CA GLU A 26 -6.21 -53.17 -13.54
C GLU A 26 -6.43 -52.51 -12.17
N SER A 27 -6.47 -53.33 -11.10
CA SER A 27 -6.54 -52.85 -9.71
C SER A 27 -5.28 -52.08 -9.29
N GLU A 28 -4.09 -52.56 -9.68
CA GLU A 28 -2.81 -51.88 -9.43
C GLU A 28 -2.73 -50.55 -10.19
N SER A 29 -3.18 -50.51 -11.45
CA SER A 29 -3.25 -49.28 -12.24
C SER A 29 -4.17 -48.24 -11.59
N SER A 30 -5.36 -48.67 -11.16
CA SER A 30 -6.32 -47.81 -10.46
C SER A 30 -5.77 -47.30 -9.12
N ALA A 31 -5.11 -48.17 -8.34
CA ALA A 31 -4.48 -47.81 -7.08
C ALA A 31 -3.35 -46.78 -7.27
N ASN A 32 -2.53 -46.95 -8.32
CA ASN A 32 -1.48 -45.99 -8.68
C ASN A 32 -2.07 -44.63 -9.06
N GLN A 33 -3.12 -44.60 -9.89
CA GLN A 33 -3.78 -43.36 -10.29
C GLN A 33 -4.41 -42.62 -9.09
N VAL A 34 -5.02 -43.35 -8.15
CA VAL A 34 -5.53 -42.79 -6.89
C VAL A 34 -4.38 -42.25 -6.03
N GLY A 35 -3.25 -42.94 -5.98
CA GLY A 35 -2.04 -42.48 -5.28
C GLY A 35 -1.47 -41.18 -5.86
N GLU A 36 -1.39 -41.08 -7.19
CA GLU A 36 -0.98 -39.86 -7.89
C GLU A 36 -1.93 -38.70 -7.63
N ASN A 37 -3.24 -38.93 -7.76
CA ASN A 37 -4.27 -37.93 -7.46
C ASN A 37 -4.20 -37.45 -6.00
N LYS A 38 -3.98 -38.38 -5.05
CA LYS A 38 -3.79 -38.05 -3.64
C LYS A 38 -2.54 -37.18 -3.43
N SER A 39 -1.42 -37.53 -4.04
CA SER A 39 -0.17 -36.75 -3.99
C SER A 39 -0.35 -35.32 -4.56
N LEU A 40 -1.06 -35.19 -5.68
CA LEU A 40 -1.38 -33.88 -6.26
C LEU A 40 -2.27 -33.04 -5.33
N SER A 41 -3.30 -33.66 -4.76
CA SER A 41 -4.23 -33.01 -3.82
C SER A 41 -3.51 -32.55 -2.54
N GLU A 42 -2.62 -33.38 -1.99
CA GLU A 42 -1.77 -33.03 -0.83
C GLU A 42 -0.84 -31.84 -1.13
N LYS A 43 -0.21 -31.81 -2.31
CA LYS A 43 0.59 -30.65 -2.77
C LYS A 43 -0.27 -29.38 -2.87
N LEU A 44 -1.50 -29.50 -3.38
CA LEU A 44 -2.43 -28.37 -3.50
C LEU A 44 -2.85 -27.84 -2.12
N ILE A 45 -3.20 -28.73 -1.18
CA ILE A 45 -3.55 -28.38 0.20
C ILE A 45 -2.37 -27.68 0.87
N LYS A 46 -1.14 -28.21 0.71
CA LYS A 46 0.07 -27.59 1.28
C LYS A 46 0.27 -26.17 0.76
N ARG A 47 0.08 -25.94 -0.54
CA ARG A 47 0.15 -24.60 -1.15
C ARG A 47 -0.93 -23.66 -0.61
N LYS A 48 -2.19 -24.12 -0.54
CA LYS A 48 -3.30 -23.31 0.01
C LYS A 48 -3.09 -22.96 1.48
N ASN A 49 -2.62 -23.90 2.30
CA ASN A 49 -2.31 -23.67 3.70
C ASN A 49 -1.19 -22.64 3.88
N PHE A 50 -0.14 -22.69 3.05
CA PHE A 50 0.92 -21.69 3.06
C PHE A 50 0.38 -20.29 2.68
N SER A 51 -0.41 -20.20 1.62
CA SER A 51 -1.05 -18.94 1.21
C SER A 51 -1.98 -18.39 2.29
N LEU A 52 -2.81 -19.24 2.91
CA LEU A 52 -3.71 -18.86 4.01
C LEU A 52 -2.93 -18.33 5.22
N LYS A 53 -1.81 -18.99 5.58
CA LYS A 53 -0.93 -18.52 6.65
C LYS A 53 -0.38 -17.13 6.33
N ASN A 54 0.17 -16.92 5.13
CA ASN A 54 0.68 -15.62 4.71
C ASN A 54 -0.41 -14.54 4.73
N CYS A 55 -1.63 -14.84 4.29
CA CYS A 55 -2.74 -13.90 4.38
C CYS A 55 -3.10 -13.54 5.83
N LYS A 56 -3.13 -14.53 6.74
CA LYS A 56 -3.39 -14.29 8.17
C LYS A 56 -2.30 -13.44 8.81
N ASP A 57 -1.03 -13.69 8.49
CA ASP A 57 0.09 -12.94 9.05
C ASP A 57 0.06 -11.49 8.54
N ARG A 58 -0.23 -11.28 7.25
CA ARG A 58 -0.46 -9.93 6.68
C ARG A 58 -1.62 -9.18 7.33
N LEU A 59 -2.75 -9.84 7.58
CA LEU A 59 -3.90 -9.21 8.25
C LEU A 59 -3.55 -8.73 9.67
N LYS A 60 -2.78 -9.53 10.42
CA LYS A 60 -2.30 -9.13 11.76
C LYS A 60 -1.35 -7.94 11.71
N GLU A 61 -0.49 -7.90 10.70
CA GLU A 61 0.43 -6.78 10.52
C GLU A 61 -0.33 -5.50 10.16
N MET A 62 -1.30 -5.59 9.24
CA MET A 62 -2.15 -4.46 8.86
C MET A 62 -2.95 -3.92 10.05
N SER A 63 -3.52 -4.80 10.88
CA SER A 63 -4.25 -4.36 12.07
C SER A 63 -3.33 -3.71 13.10
N LYS A 64 -2.09 -4.20 13.25
CA LYS A 64 -1.06 -3.58 14.09
C LYS A 64 -0.69 -2.18 13.58
N LYS A 65 -0.48 -2.01 12.27
CA LYS A 65 -0.19 -0.70 11.66
C LYS A 65 -1.33 0.29 11.89
N SER A 66 -2.55 -0.09 11.51
CA SER A 66 -3.73 0.77 11.66
C SER A 66 -3.92 1.22 13.11
N TYR A 67 -3.83 0.29 14.06
CA TYR A 67 -3.90 0.62 15.48
C TYR A 67 -2.85 1.64 15.93
N LYS A 68 -1.59 1.49 15.48
CA LYS A 68 -0.51 2.44 15.79
C LYS A 68 -0.76 3.83 15.19
N CYS A 69 -1.25 3.90 13.95
CA CYS A 69 -1.62 5.17 13.32
C CYS A 69 -2.75 5.87 14.09
N LEU A 70 -3.81 5.15 14.43
CA LEU A 70 -4.94 5.68 15.22
C LEU A 70 -4.48 6.14 16.61
N LEU A 71 -3.60 5.38 17.26
CA LEU A 71 -3.02 5.75 18.54
C LEU A 71 -2.16 7.03 18.42
N ALA A 72 -1.38 7.19 17.35
CA ALA A 72 -0.61 8.40 17.10
C ALA A 72 -1.52 9.63 16.90
N LEU A 73 -2.62 9.49 16.16
CA LEU A 73 -3.62 10.56 15.99
C LEU A 73 -4.30 10.91 17.32
N LYS A 74 -4.67 9.90 18.11
CA LYS A 74 -5.25 10.09 19.45
C LYS A 74 -4.31 10.85 20.38
N ASN A 75 -3.04 10.42 20.44
CA ASN A 75 -2.01 11.06 21.27
C ASN A 75 -1.68 12.48 20.79
N SER A 76 -1.97 12.80 19.52
CA SER A 76 -1.77 14.13 18.93
C SER A 76 -3.00 15.03 19.04
N GLY A 77 -4.06 14.59 19.74
CA GLY A 77 -5.21 15.41 20.11
C GLY A 77 -6.55 15.02 19.47
N VAL A 78 -6.59 14.04 18.57
CA VAL A 78 -7.83 13.56 17.93
C VAL A 78 -8.49 12.49 18.81
N LYS A 79 -9.15 12.92 19.89
CA LYS A 79 -9.59 12.05 21.00
C LYS A 79 -10.46 10.88 20.56
N GLU A 80 -11.37 11.13 19.61
CA GLU A 80 -12.41 10.19 19.19
C GLU A 80 -12.11 9.53 17.82
N ILE A 81 -10.84 9.46 17.43
CA ILE A 81 -10.44 8.90 16.13
C ILE A 81 -10.74 7.41 15.99
N PHE A 82 -10.71 6.65 17.09
CA PHE A 82 -11.04 5.22 17.07
C PHE A 82 -12.54 5.01 16.86
N GLU A 83 -13.35 5.87 17.46
CA GLU A 83 -14.80 5.90 17.37
C GLU A 83 -15.23 6.31 15.95
N ALA A 84 -14.61 7.34 15.39
CA ALA A 84 -14.81 7.74 13.99
C ALA A 84 -14.46 6.61 13.02
N GLU A 85 -13.28 6.00 13.16
CA GLU A 85 -12.86 4.86 12.33
C GLU A 85 -13.83 3.70 12.45
N LYS A 86 -14.21 3.32 13.67
CA LYS A 86 -15.17 2.25 13.91
C LYS A 86 -16.51 2.55 13.23
N TRP A 87 -17.01 3.77 13.33
CA TRP A 87 -18.26 4.18 12.69
C TRP A 87 -18.16 3.99 11.16
N VAL A 88 -17.09 4.48 10.54
CA VAL A 88 -16.86 4.31 9.09
C VAL A 88 -16.83 2.84 8.70
N GLN A 89 -16.15 1.99 9.49
CA GLN A 89 -16.08 0.55 9.22
C GLN A 89 -17.44 -0.14 9.34
N GLU A 90 -18.28 0.24 10.31
CA GLU A 90 -19.63 -0.32 10.49
C GLU A 90 -20.59 0.07 9.35
N HIS A 91 -20.42 1.28 8.80
CA HIS A 91 -21.28 1.84 7.76
C HIS A 91 -20.69 1.66 6.35
N ARG A 92 -19.63 0.84 6.18
CA ARG A 92 -18.98 0.58 4.88
C ARG A 92 -19.95 0.18 3.77
N HIS A 93 -20.98 -0.57 4.15
CA HIS A 93 -21.99 -1.11 3.24
C HIS A 93 -22.98 -0.06 2.72
N GLU A 94 -23.02 1.13 3.32
CA GLU A 94 -23.90 2.25 2.91
C GLU A 94 -23.22 3.19 1.92
N PHE A 95 -21.90 3.12 1.78
CA PHE A 95 -21.16 3.93 0.81
C PHE A 95 -21.30 3.37 -0.60
N HIS A 96 -21.30 4.28 -1.57
CA HIS A 96 -21.38 3.98 -2.99
C HIS A 96 -20.02 3.61 -3.57
N LYS A 97 -18.95 4.13 -2.98
CA LYS A 97 -17.56 3.84 -3.29
C LYS A 97 -16.73 3.65 -2.02
N GLU A 98 -15.52 3.13 -2.21
CA GLU A 98 -14.56 2.99 -1.13
C GLU A 98 -14.23 4.35 -0.48
N VAL A 99 -14.35 4.41 0.84
CA VAL A 99 -13.94 5.55 1.67
C VAL A 99 -12.61 5.22 2.32
N TYR A 100 -11.57 6.02 2.04
CA TYR A 100 -10.24 5.78 2.60
C TYR A 100 -10.02 6.59 3.86
N GLY A 101 -9.25 6.06 4.82
CA GLY A 101 -8.71 6.85 5.91
C GLY A 101 -8.82 6.22 7.30
N PRO A 102 -8.40 6.97 8.34
CA PRO A 102 -7.74 8.27 8.27
C PRO A 102 -6.48 8.23 7.40
N VAL A 103 -6.14 9.31 6.68
CA VAL A 103 -5.02 9.33 5.72
C VAL A 103 -3.72 8.73 6.28
N LEU A 104 -3.41 8.94 7.56
CA LEU A 104 -2.23 8.37 8.20
C LEU A 104 -2.17 6.82 8.14
N VAL A 105 -3.31 6.14 8.13
CA VAL A 105 -3.40 4.67 8.01
C VAL A 105 -3.06 4.22 6.58
N GLU A 106 -3.49 5.00 5.58
CA GLU A 106 -3.41 4.69 4.15
C GLU A 106 -2.03 4.95 3.54
N VAL A 107 -1.26 5.84 4.15
CA VAL A 107 0.08 6.23 3.67
C VAL A 107 1.15 5.27 4.20
N ASN A 108 2.07 4.89 3.32
CA ASN A 108 3.27 4.14 3.65
C ASN A 108 4.51 4.85 3.09
N VAL A 109 5.52 5.08 3.92
CA VAL A 109 6.80 5.69 3.49
C VAL A 109 7.89 4.63 3.65
N PRO A 110 8.39 4.02 2.56
CA PRO A 110 9.37 2.94 2.66
C PRO A 110 10.68 3.36 3.35
N ASP A 111 11.15 4.58 3.09
CA ASP A 111 12.31 5.15 3.75
C ASP A 111 11.89 6.14 4.85
N GLN A 112 12.15 5.77 6.10
CA GLN A 112 11.82 6.62 7.25
C GLN A 112 12.55 7.97 7.24
N SER A 113 13.69 8.08 6.55
CA SER A 113 14.42 9.35 6.39
C SER A 113 13.58 10.40 5.65
N HIS A 114 12.65 9.96 4.79
CA HIS A 114 11.76 10.79 4.00
C HIS A 114 10.46 11.18 4.73
N ALA A 115 10.15 10.52 5.85
CA ALA A 115 8.91 10.77 6.59
C ALA A 115 8.77 12.23 7.05
N LYS A 116 9.88 12.85 7.45
CA LYS A 116 9.92 14.25 7.88
C LYS A 116 9.52 15.24 6.77
N TYR A 117 9.86 14.94 5.52
CA TYR A 117 9.52 15.79 4.38
C TYR A 117 8.03 15.71 4.07
N LEU A 118 7.47 14.48 4.04
CA LEU A 118 6.05 14.30 3.78
C LEU A 118 5.18 14.86 4.91
N GLU A 119 5.57 14.66 6.18
CA GLU A 119 4.86 15.21 7.33
C GLU A 119 4.93 16.74 7.39
N GLY A 120 6.05 17.34 7.00
CA GLY A 120 6.19 18.78 6.92
C GLY A 120 5.39 19.41 5.78
N GLN A 121 5.27 18.73 4.64
CA GLN A 121 4.54 19.24 3.48
C GLN A 121 3.01 19.18 3.66
N LEU A 122 2.51 18.16 4.35
CA LEU A 122 1.08 17.95 4.52
C LEU A 122 0.55 18.69 5.76
N ALA A 123 -0.52 19.46 5.58
CA ALA A 123 -1.20 20.12 6.68
C ALA A 123 -1.71 19.10 7.72
N TRP A 124 -1.70 19.48 9.00
CA TRP A 124 -2.11 18.62 10.12
C TRP A 124 -3.48 17.95 9.91
N TYR A 125 -4.47 18.72 9.43
CA TYR A 125 -5.83 18.21 9.24
C TYR A 125 -5.87 17.04 8.24
N THR A 126 -4.96 17.00 7.27
CA THR A 126 -4.91 15.98 6.23
C THR A 126 -4.71 14.59 6.85
N TRP A 127 -3.81 14.46 7.81
CA TRP A 127 -3.49 13.17 8.46
C TRP A 127 -4.67 12.52 9.17
N LYS A 128 -5.56 13.33 9.75
CA LYS A 128 -6.78 12.86 10.44
C LYS A 128 -8.02 12.77 9.54
N SER A 129 -7.90 13.12 8.26
CA SER A 129 -9.04 13.18 7.35
C SER A 129 -9.40 11.82 6.76
N PHE A 130 -10.67 11.66 6.38
CA PHE A 130 -11.15 10.60 5.50
C PHE A 130 -11.27 11.13 4.07
N ILE A 131 -11.14 10.25 3.08
CA ILE A 131 -11.22 10.58 1.65
C ILE A 131 -12.40 9.84 1.02
N THR A 132 -13.29 10.59 0.38
CA THR A 132 -14.43 10.05 -0.37
C THR A 132 -14.23 10.21 -1.87
N GLN A 133 -14.85 9.33 -2.66
CA GLN A 133 -14.76 9.30 -4.12
C GLN A 133 -16.10 9.58 -4.82
N ASP A 134 -17.14 9.86 -4.03
CA ASP A 134 -18.50 10.13 -4.49
C ASP A 134 -19.09 11.29 -3.66
N PRO A 135 -19.72 12.30 -4.28
CA PRO A 135 -20.32 13.42 -3.55
C PRO A 135 -21.41 13.01 -2.55
N ARG A 136 -22.14 11.91 -2.80
CA ARG A 136 -23.17 11.40 -1.88
C ARG A 136 -22.54 10.82 -0.63
N ASP A 137 -21.46 10.05 -0.81
CA ASP A 137 -20.68 9.50 0.31
C ASP A 137 -20.03 10.62 1.11
N ARG A 138 -19.55 11.69 0.45
CA ARG A 138 -19.07 12.91 1.14
C ARG A 138 -20.14 13.49 2.05
N ASP A 139 -21.32 13.78 1.51
CA ASP A 139 -22.37 14.46 2.27
C ASP A 139 -22.85 13.58 3.44
N PHE A 140 -22.97 12.27 3.20
CA PHE A 140 -23.28 11.29 4.22
C PHE A 140 -22.20 11.25 5.32
N LEU A 141 -20.93 11.19 4.94
CA LEU A 141 -19.81 11.11 5.88
C LEU A 141 -19.64 12.40 6.69
N VAL A 142 -19.75 13.57 6.06
CA VAL A 142 -19.65 14.88 6.74
C VAL A 142 -20.71 15.02 7.82
N ASN A 143 -21.97 14.65 7.51
CA ASN A 143 -23.08 14.76 8.46
C ASN A 143 -22.89 13.85 9.68
N ASN A 144 -22.37 12.64 9.46
CA ASN A 144 -22.20 11.65 10.53
C ASN A 144 -20.89 11.82 11.31
N LEU A 145 -19.84 12.38 10.71
CA LEU A 145 -18.55 12.56 11.37
C LEU A 145 -18.33 13.94 12.01
N GLN A 146 -19.28 14.88 11.87
CA GLN A 146 -19.13 16.26 12.35
C GLN A 146 -18.76 16.37 13.85
N HIS A 147 -19.12 15.39 14.68
CA HIS A 147 -18.86 15.42 16.13
C HIS A 147 -17.44 14.98 16.49
N TYR A 148 -16.77 14.23 15.61
CA TYR A 148 -15.46 13.62 15.89
C TYR A 148 -14.26 14.52 15.55
N ASP A 149 -14.49 15.74 15.03
CA ASP A 149 -13.45 16.65 14.54
C ASP A 149 -12.51 15.98 13.52
N VAL A 150 -13.07 15.20 12.59
CA VAL A 150 -12.33 14.57 11.47
C VAL A 150 -12.82 15.15 10.14
N PRO A 151 -11.96 15.82 9.35
CA PRO A 151 -12.37 16.37 8.08
C PRO A 151 -12.61 15.29 7.03
N VAL A 152 -13.41 15.64 6.02
CA VAL A 152 -13.63 14.82 4.82
C VAL A 152 -13.05 15.53 3.61
N LEU A 153 -12.10 14.87 2.95
CA LEU A 153 -11.50 15.29 1.69
C LEU A 153 -12.15 14.54 0.53
N ASN A 154 -12.08 15.14 -0.66
CA ASN A 154 -12.77 14.62 -1.83
C ASN A 154 -11.78 14.34 -2.96
N TYR A 155 -11.84 13.12 -3.47
CA TYR A 155 -11.21 12.77 -4.73
C TYR A 155 -12.07 13.29 -5.89
N THR A 156 -11.49 14.15 -6.73
CA THR A 156 -12.19 14.78 -7.85
C THR A 156 -11.92 14.10 -9.19
N GLY A 157 -10.91 13.24 -9.28
CA GLY A 157 -10.51 12.48 -10.48
C GLY A 157 -10.14 13.30 -11.73
N ARG A 158 -10.21 14.63 -11.69
CA ARG A 158 -9.92 15.51 -12.84
C ARG A 158 -8.44 15.78 -13.03
N ASP A 159 -7.70 15.82 -11.94
CA ASP A 159 -6.34 16.32 -11.96
C ASP A 159 -5.31 15.25 -12.39
N SER A 160 -5.64 13.97 -12.28
CA SER A 160 -4.73 12.87 -12.65
C SER A 160 -4.46 12.81 -14.16
N GLN A 161 -5.40 13.23 -15.00
CA GLN A 161 -5.28 13.17 -16.47
C GLN A 161 -4.52 14.35 -17.08
N GLN A 162 -4.26 15.40 -16.30
CA GLN A 162 -3.62 16.63 -16.79
C GLN A 162 -2.21 16.86 -16.22
N ARG A 163 -1.76 16.01 -15.29
CA ARG A 163 -0.45 16.13 -14.67
C ARG A 163 0.58 15.35 -15.48
N GLU A 164 1.30 16.06 -16.34
CA GLU A 164 2.57 15.56 -16.87
C GLU A 164 3.60 15.55 -15.73
N PRO A 165 4.12 14.39 -15.30
CA PRO A 165 5.10 14.33 -14.22
C PRO A 165 6.37 15.09 -14.66
N SER A 166 6.73 16.16 -13.95
CA SER A 166 8.00 16.85 -14.19
C SER A 166 9.16 15.94 -13.78
N GLU A 167 9.75 15.22 -14.74
CA GLU A 167 10.87 14.32 -14.47
C GLU A 167 12.06 15.05 -13.84
N ILE A 168 12.81 14.34 -12.99
CA ILE A 168 14.05 14.87 -12.42
C ILE A 168 15.09 14.94 -13.54
N SER A 169 15.42 16.17 -13.98
CA SER A 169 16.34 16.40 -15.08
C SER A 169 17.80 16.05 -14.71
N PRO A 170 18.70 15.85 -15.70
CA PRO A 170 20.12 15.69 -15.45
C PRO A 170 20.75 16.86 -14.65
N GLU A 171 20.30 18.09 -14.90
CA GLU A 171 20.77 19.30 -14.21
C GLU A 171 20.35 19.29 -12.73
N MET A 172 19.12 18.85 -12.43
CA MET A 172 18.65 18.65 -11.06
C MET A 172 19.52 17.61 -10.34
N ARG A 173 19.80 16.48 -10.99
CA ARG A 173 20.66 15.43 -10.41
C ARG A 173 22.08 15.92 -10.15
N ALA A 174 22.62 16.74 -11.05
CA ALA A 174 23.98 17.29 -10.94
C ALA A 174 24.18 18.19 -9.72
N ILE A 175 23.11 18.74 -9.15
CA ILE A 175 23.15 19.53 -7.90
C ILE A 175 22.60 18.77 -6.69
N GLY A 176 22.40 17.45 -6.79
CA GLY A 176 21.99 16.58 -5.69
C GLY A 176 20.48 16.43 -5.48
N ILE A 177 19.64 16.83 -6.44
CA ILE A 177 18.19 16.60 -6.39
C ILE A 177 17.87 15.23 -7.00
N HIS A 178 17.27 14.35 -6.21
CA HIS A 178 17.11 12.94 -6.59
C HIS A 178 15.67 12.46 -6.63
N PHE A 179 14.78 13.06 -5.84
CA PHE A 179 13.41 12.61 -5.69
C PHE A 179 12.44 13.78 -5.65
N ARG A 180 11.17 13.45 -5.85
CA ARG A 180 10.02 14.33 -5.65
C ARG A 180 9.13 13.75 -4.55
N LEU A 181 8.37 14.59 -3.84
CA LEU A 181 7.61 14.11 -2.69
C LEU A 181 6.54 13.07 -3.02
N ASP A 182 5.96 13.10 -4.22
CA ASP A 182 4.99 12.10 -4.67
C ASP A 182 5.61 10.73 -4.99
N GLN A 183 6.94 10.64 -5.07
CA GLN A 183 7.68 9.41 -5.40
C GLN A 183 8.15 8.64 -4.15
N ILE A 184 8.09 9.25 -2.97
CA ILE A 184 8.67 8.67 -1.73
C ILE A 184 7.66 7.91 -0.86
N PHE A 185 6.39 7.80 -1.29
CA PHE A 185 5.36 7.11 -0.53
C PHE A 185 4.37 6.35 -1.42
N ASP A 186 3.79 5.32 -0.82
CA ASP A 186 2.72 4.50 -1.37
C ASP A 186 1.41 4.80 -0.66
N ALA A 187 0.31 4.81 -1.41
CA ALA A 187 -1.06 4.93 -0.93
C ALA A 187 -2.02 4.47 -2.04
N PRO A 188 -3.30 4.20 -1.75
CA PRO A 188 -4.31 4.02 -2.79
C PRO A 188 -4.37 5.22 -3.74
N ASP A 189 -4.67 4.99 -5.03
CA ASP A 189 -4.62 6.03 -6.06
C ASP A 189 -5.44 7.27 -5.70
N ALA A 190 -6.66 7.08 -5.19
CA ALA A 190 -7.51 8.19 -4.76
C ALA A 190 -6.88 9.02 -3.62
N VAL A 191 -6.17 8.36 -2.70
CA VAL A 191 -5.45 9.03 -1.60
C VAL A 191 -4.26 9.80 -2.18
N LYS A 192 -3.43 9.14 -2.99
CA LYS A 192 -2.24 9.73 -3.59
C LYS A 192 -2.59 10.97 -4.41
N GLU A 193 -3.66 10.91 -5.20
CA GLU A 193 -4.16 12.01 -6.01
C GLU A 193 -4.64 13.22 -5.19
N VAL A 194 -5.36 12.99 -4.09
CA VAL A 194 -5.78 14.05 -3.18
C VAL A 194 -4.57 14.73 -2.53
N LEU A 195 -3.58 13.95 -2.08
CA LEU A 195 -2.37 14.49 -1.45
C LEU A 195 -1.51 15.28 -2.45
N ILE A 196 -1.33 14.77 -3.67
CA ILE A 196 -0.58 15.44 -4.73
C ILE A 196 -1.26 16.77 -5.10
N SER A 197 -2.56 16.76 -5.40
CA SER A 197 -3.29 17.95 -5.83
C SER A 197 -3.35 19.05 -4.77
N GLN A 198 -3.64 18.70 -3.50
CA GLN A 198 -3.83 19.69 -2.44
C GLN A 198 -2.51 20.25 -1.90
N SER A 199 -1.42 19.47 -1.96
CA SER A 199 -0.15 19.84 -1.35
C SER A 199 1.01 19.96 -2.33
N LYS A 200 0.74 19.87 -3.65
CA LYS A 200 1.72 20.03 -4.73
C LYS A 200 2.96 19.17 -4.52
N LEU A 201 2.75 17.91 -4.14
CA LEU A 201 3.83 16.97 -3.84
C LEU A 201 4.70 16.71 -5.09
N ASP A 202 4.07 16.75 -6.25
CA ASP A 202 4.67 16.65 -7.58
C ASP A 202 5.40 17.92 -8.05
N HIS A 203 5.47 18.96 -7.22
CA HIS A 203 6.26 20.18 -7.46
C HIS A 203 7.19 20.49 -6.27
N SER A 204 7.37 19.52 -5.37
CA SER A 204 8.25 19.61 -4.20
C SER A 204 9.34 18.55 -4.31
N PHE A 205 10.59 19.02 -4.36
CA PHE A 205 11.75 18.19 -4.64
C PHE A 205 12.53 17.88 -3.38
N ILE A 206 13.30 16.80 -3.38
CA ILE A 206 14.18 16.39 -2.29
C ILE A 206 15.63 16.43 -2.80
N GLY A 207 16.43 17.26 -2.13
CA GLY A 207 17.86 17.43 -2.35
C GLY A 207 18.70 16.87 -1.21
N SER A 208 19.99 16.76 -1.46
CA SER A 208 21.00 16.36 -0.48
C SER A 208 21.55 17.56 0.31
N GLU A 209 22.50 17.30 1.22
CA GLU A 209 23.28 18.37 1.87
C GLU A 209 24.07 19.21 0.84
N GLU A 210 24.48 18.62 -0.28
CA GLU A 210 25.11 19.37 -1.38
C GLU A 210 24.13 20.36 -2.02
N THR A 211 22.86 19.96 -2.18
CA THR A 211 21.82 20.85 -2.70
C THR A 211 21.54 22.00 -1.74
N ASP A 212 21.59 21.76 -0.43
CA ASP A 212 21.44 22.79 0.61
C ASP A 212 22.49 23.90 0.46
N GLN A 213 23.76 23.53 0.24
CA GLN A 213 24.86 24.46 -0.01
C GLN A 213 24.69 25.25 -1.32
N LYS A 214 23.99 24.66 -2.30
CA LYS A 214 23.70 25.25 -3.62
C LYS A 214 22.27 25.78 -3.74
N ALA A 215 21.55 25.97 -2.64
CA ALA A 215 20.12 26.31 -2.65
C ALA A 215 19.80 27.60 -3.43
N VAL A 216 20.76 28.54 -3.52
CA VAL A 216 20.62 29.78 -4.31
C VAL A 216 20.45 29.52 -5.81
N GLU A 217 20.98 28.40 -6.32
CA GLU A 217 20.92 28.04 -7.74
C GLU A 217 19.62 27.31 -8.12
N VAL A 218 18.94 26.73 -7.14
CA VAL A 218 17.76 25.86 -7.32
C VAL A 218 16.59 26.57 -8.05
N PRO A 219 16.26 27.85 -7.78
CA PRO A 219 15.23 28.56 -8.52
C PRO A 219 15.50 28.68 -10.03
N ASN A 220 16.77 28.63 -10.46
CA ASN A 220 17.13 28.69 -11.89
C ASN A 220 16.66 27.44 -12.64
N LEU A 221 16.40 26.35 -11.94
CA LEU A 221 15.83 25.11 -12.48
C LEU A 221 14.29 25.12 -12.50
N GLY A 222 13.66 26.26 -12.17
CA GLY A 222 12.21 26.39 -12.09
C GLY A 222 11.58 25.75 -10.85
N ILE A 223 12.40 25.40 -9.84
CA ILE A 223 11.94 24.75 -8.62
C ILE A 223 11.49 25.82 -7.61
N SER A 224 10.28 25.66 -7.07
CA SER A 224 9.73 26.55 -6.03
C SER A 224 9.71 25.94 -4.63
N SER A 225 9.93 24.63 -4.48
CA SER A 225 9.91 23.94 -3.18
C SER A 225 10.98 22.86 -3.15
N LEU A 226 11.90 22.94 -2.17
CA LEU A 226 12.98 21.99 -1.96
C LEU A 226 13.09 21.58 -0.50
N TRP A 227 13.08 20.29 -0.25
CA TRP A 227 13.38 19.67 1.04
C TRP A 227 14.83 19.18 1.03
N THR A 228 15.60 19.57 2.04
CA THR A 228 16.95 19.07 2.33
C THR A 228 16.95 18.40 3.71
N PRO A 229 18.03 17.72 4.13
CA PRO A 229 18.06 17.07 5.44
C PRO A 229 17.69 17.99 6.62
N GLU A 230 18.04 19.28 6.56
CA GLU A 230 17.84 20.21 7.67
C GLU A 230 16.85 21.35 7.35
N ASN A 231 16.62 21.68 6.07
CA ASN A 231 15.81 22.84 5.69
C ASN A 231 14.72 22.53 4.65
N HIS A 232 13.62 23.29 4.73
CA HIS A 232 12.63 23.40 3.67
C HIS A 232 12.73 24.80 3.07
N TYR A 233 13.03 24.86 1.78
CA TYR A 233 13.09 26.08 1.02
C TYR A 233 11.81 26.25 0.20
N TYR A 234 11.22 27.43 0.30
CA TYR A 234 10.13 27.86 -0.55
C TYR A 234 10.48 29.16 -1.26
N TRP A 235 10.48 29.14 -2.59
CA TRP A 235 10.71 30.33 -3.39
C TRP A 235 9.42 30.82 -4.02
N SER A 236 9.22 32.13 -3.95
CA SER A 236 8.11 32.81 -4.61
C SER A 236 8.63 33.96 -5.47
N LYS A 237 8.07 34.08 -6.68
CA LYS A 237 8.33 35.20 -7.58
C LYS A 237 7.22 36.22 -7.41
N SER A 238 7.60 37.49 -7.23
CA SER A 238 6.60 38.56 -7.11
C SER A 238 5.78 38.69 -8.39
N ARG A 239 4.47 38.95 -8.24
CA ARG A 239 3.58 39.28 -9.36
C ARG A 239 3.84 40.67 -9.93
N TYR A 240 4.46 41.56 -9.14
CA TYR A 240 4.60 42.99 -9.45
C TYR A 240 6.03 43.38 -9.83
N GLY A 241 6.97 42.43 -9.89
CA GLY A 241 8.35 42.68 -10.30
C GLY A 241 9.16 41.39 -10.46
N ASN A 242 10.41 41.51 -10.91
CA ASN A 242 11.29 40.37 -11.16
C ASN A 242 12.03 39.83 -9.92
N HIS A 243 11.61 40.22 -8.72
CA HIS A 243 12.25 39.77 -7.47
C HIS A 243 11.75 38.37 -7.08
N VAL A 244 12.70 37.52 -6.69
CA VAL A 244 12.46 36.21 -6.07
C VAL A 244 12.74 36.34 -4.58
N SER A 245 11.81 35.87 -3.75
CA SER A 245 11.97 35.80 -2.30
C SER A 245 11.98 34.35 -1.86
N ALA A 246 12.80 34.03 -0.86
CA ALA A 246 12.92 32.71 -0.26
C ALA A 246 12.44 32.73 1.19
N ILE A 247 11.66 31.71 1.57
CA ILE A 247 11.38 31.34 2.96
C ILE A 247 12.16 30.07 3.24
N VAL A 248 12.85 30.03 4.38
CA VAL A 248 13.61 28.87 4.82
C VAL A 248 13.10 28.47 6.20
N GLU A 249 12.62 27.24 6.30
CA GLU A 249 12.13 26.66 7.55
C GLU A 249 13.03 25.50 7.96
N GLN A 250 13.43 25.46 9.24
CA GLN A 250 14.18 24.33 9.78
C GLN A 250 13.26 23.13 10.01
N LEU A 251 13.71 21.97 9.57
CA LEU A 251 12.91 20.75 9.67
C LEU A 251 12.68 20.35 11.10
N GLN A 252 11.42 20.00 11.37
CA GLN A 252 11.01 19.45 12.64
C GLN A 252 11.03 17.93 12.57
N ARG A 253 11.25 17.30 13.72
CA ARG A 253 11.17 15.85 13.84
C ARG A 253 9.73 15.38 13.54
N PRO A 254 9.53 14.37 12.68
CA PRO A 254 8.21 13.83 12.40
C PRO A 254 7.62 13.20 13.66
N LYS A 255 6.35 13.49 13.93
CA LYS A 255 5.62 13.07 15.12
C LYS A 255 4.60 11.98 14.81
N LEU A 256 4.16 11.84 13.57
CA LEU A 256 3.10 10.90 13.20
C LEU A 256 3.69 9.68 12.51
N LEU A 257 4.35 9.89 11.36
CA LEU A 257 4.76 8.81 10.48
C LEU A 257 5.76 7.88 11.18
N VAL A 258 6.80 8.44 11.82
CA VAL A 258 7.80 7.63 12.53
C VAL A 258 7.22 6.90 13.75
N ASN A 259 6.33 7.54 14.50
CA ASN A 259 5.70 6.92 15.68
C ASN A 259 4.72 5.80 15.30
N SER A 260 4.13 5.86 14.09
CA SER A 260 3.29 4.78 13.56
C SER A 260 4.08 3.60 13.00
N MET A 261 5.34 3.84 12.59
CA MET A 261 6.21 2.85 11.92
C MET A 261 7.19 2.14 12.85
N SER A 262 7.45 2.65 14.06
CA SER A 262 8.40 2.03 15.01
C SER A 262 7.91 0.66 15.48
N LEU A 263 8.72 -0.39 15.25
CA LEU A 263 8.37 -1.82 15.42
C LEU A 263 8.06 -2.23 16.85
#